data_AF-A0A3M0EIF3-F1
#
_entry.id   AF-A0A3M0EIF3-F1
#
_cell.length_a   1.000
_cell.length_b   1.000
_cell.length_c   1.000
_cell.angle_alpha   90.00
_cell.angle_beta   90.00
_cell.angle_gamma   90.00
#
_symmetry.space_group_name_H-M   'P 1'
#
loop_
_entity.id
_entity.type
_entity.pdbx_description
1 polymer ?
#
loop_
_entity_poly.entity_id
_entity_poly.type
_entity_poly.pdbx_seq_one_letter_code
_entity_poly.pdbx_strand_id
1 'polypeptide(L)'
;MRLVLATILALTAAPVLAQTAGIPGAPVKARVTAGTYAVDPNHTQVTWAVNHMGFSMLEGQLGASGGSITIDPAKPNATKVEVNFAIDQLSVTAAPFAGHLKSKDFFDAATYPTAKFVSTKVVATGDKATITGDLTLKGVTKPVVLQATFIGAGANPMNKKLNFGFRATTSIKRSDFNLGAYAPVVSDKVDLTINAAFSAN
;
A
#
# COMPACT_ATOMS: atom_id res chain seq x y z
N MET A 1 33.92 -63.38 39.12
CA MET A 1 33.09 -63.48 37.89
C MET A 1 32.34 -62.16 37.76
N ARG A 2 32.71 -61.33 36.76
CA ARG A 2 32.22 -59.96 36.56
C ARG A 2 30.80 -60.00 35.96
N LEU A 3 29.82 -59.28 36.52
CA LEU A 3 28.56 -58.97 35.84
C LEU A 3 28.52 -57.46 35.56
N VAL A 4 28.33 -57.13 34.29
CA VAL A 4 28.34 -55.79 33.71
C VAL A 4 26.95 -55.17 33.83
N LEU A 5 26.87 -53.95 34.37
CA LEU A 5 25.64 -53.16 34.45
C LEU A 5 25.43 -52.47 33.08
N ALA A 6 24.36 -52.84 32.36
CA ALA A 6 24.00 -52.21 31.10
C ALA A 6 23.07 -51.02 31.36
N THR A 7 23.60 -49.81 31.27
CA THR A 7 22.82 -48.57 31.33
C THR A 7 22.13 -48.33 30.00
N ILE A 8 20.81 -48.48 29.94
CA ILE A 8 20.01 -48.15 28.75
C ILE A 8 19.81 -46.63 28.72
N LEU A 9 20.50 -45.96 27.81
CA LEU A 9 20.32 -44.54 27.52
C LEU A 9 19.06 -44.38 26.64
N ALA A 10 17.93 -44.00 27.23
CA ALA A 10 16.72 -43.68 26.47
C ALA A 10 16.90 -42.31 25.79
N LEU A 11 17.21 -42.32 24.48
CA LEU A 11 17.24 -41.14 23.65
C LEU A 11 15.79 -40.70 23.36
N THR A 12 15.27 -39.73 24.11
CA THR A 12 14.01 -39.07 23.77
C THR A 12 14.23 -38.18 22.55
N ALA A 13 13.91 -38.68 21.36
CA ALA A 13 13.84 -37.85 20.16
C ALA A 13 12.67 -36.88 20.32
N ALA A 14 12.96 -35.62 20.68
CA ALA A 14 11.98 -34.56 20.59
C ALA A 14 11.57 -34.40 19.11
N PRO A 15 10.27 -34.31 18.78
CA PRO A 15 9.86 -34.04 17.43
C PRO A 15 10.34 -32.63 17.08
N VAL A 16 11.35 -32.54 16.22
CA VAL A 16 11.65 -31.29 15.51
C VAL A 16 10.44 -31.06 14.62
N LEU A 17 9.49 -30.24 15.10
CA LEU A 17 8.49 -29.63 14.24
C LEU A 17 9.29 -28.82 13.23
N ALA A 18 9.51 -29.40 12.05
CA ALA A 18 9.98 -28.68 10.89
C ALA A 18 8.99 -27.53 10.70
N GLN A 19 9.39 -26.34 11.14
CA GLN A 19 8.67 -25.11 10.89
C GLN A 19 8.75 -24.97 9.38
N THR A 20 7.72 -25.46 8.68
CA THR A 20 7.58 -25.20 7.26
C THR A 20 7.58 -23.69 7.17
N ALA A 21 8.68 -23.14 6.65
CA ALA A 21 8.72 -21.74 6.26
C ALA A 21 7.73 -21.63 5.11
N GLY A 22 6.44 -21.53 5.47
CA GLY A 22 5.35 -21.45 4.52
C GLY A 22 5.58 -20.25 3.60
N ILE A 23 4.90 -20.27 2.46
CA ILE A 23 4.94 -19.17 1.48
C ILE A 23 4.86 -17.83 2.22
N PRO A 24 5.87 -16.94 2.08
CA PRO A 24 5.83 -15.61 2.70
C PRO A 24 4.57 -14.86 2.28
N GLY A 25 4.01 -14.06 3.19
CA GLY A 25 2.88 -13.19 2.86
C GLY A 25 1.48 -13.80 3.11
N ALA A 26 1.35 -14.85 3.92
CA ALA A 26 0.04 -15.20 4.47
C ALA A 26 -0.55 -14.05 5.32
N PRO A 27 -1.88 -13.88 5.41
CA PRO A 27 -2.56 -12.82 6.17
C PRO A 27 -2.51 -13.08 7.69
N VAL A 28 -1.30 -13.31 8.22
CA VAL A 28 -1.07 -13.57 9.65
C VAL A 28 -0.58 -12.28 10.30
N LYS A 29 -1.51 -11.51 10.87
CA LYS A 29 -1.21 -10.21 11.52
C LYS A 29 -0.14 -10.28 12.61
N ALA A 30 -0.06 -11.41 13.32
CA ALA A 30 0.96 -11.64 14.35
C ALA A 30 2.41 -11.63 13.82
N ARG A 31 2.60 -11.65 12.49
CA ARG A 31 3.92 -11.50 11.86
C ARG A 31 4.34 -10.04 11.70
N VAL A 32 3.43 -9.08 11.84
CA VAL A 32 3.78 -7.66 11.89
C VAL A 32 4.27 -7.35 13.30
N THR A 33 5.41 -6.68 13.43
CA THR A 33 5.92 -6.19 14.71
C THR A 33 5.68 -4.69 14.84
N ALA A 34 5.67 -4.16 16.07
CA ALA A 34 5.54 -2.73 16.26
C ALA A 34 6.78 -2.00 15.70
N GLY A 35 6.57 -0.88 15.00
CA GLY A 35 7.67 -0.09 14.44
C GLY A 35 7.25 0.83 13.31
N THR A 36 8.25 1.48 12.72
CA THR A 36 8.11 2.29 11.51
C THR A 36 8.77 1.57 10.34
N TYR A 37 8.03 1.44 9.25
CA TYR A 37 8.42 0.75 8.03
C TYR A 37 8.39 1.73 6.87
N ALA A 38 9.37 1.63 5.97
CA ALA A 38 9.37 2.42 4.74
C ALA A 38 8.31 1.87 3.78
N VAL A 39 7.66 2.75 3.02
CA VAL A 39 6.97 2.35 1.78
C VAL A 39 8.01 1.72 0.86
N ASP A 40 7.68 0.58 0.26
CA ASP A 40 8.46 -0.03 -0.81
C ASP A 40 8.04 0.58 -2.16
N PRO A 41 8.86 1.45 -2.79
CA PRO A 41 8.50 2.12 -4.04
C PRO A 41 8.33 1.17 -5.22
N ASN A 42 8.97 -0.01 -5.17
CA ASN A 42 8.94 -0.98 -6.27
C ASN A 42 7.68 -1.86 -6.24
N HIS A 43 6.94 -1.86 -5.12
CA HIS A 43 5.78 -2.72 -4.90
C HIS A 43 4.57 -1.94 -4.34
N THR A 44 4.58 -0.62 -4.51
CA THR A 44 3.49 0.27 -4.10
C THR A 44 3.03 1.12 -5.27
N GLN A 45 1.76 1.01 -5.61
CA GLN A 45 1.15 1.83 -6.65
C GLN A 45 -0.31 2.18 -6.35
N VAL A 46 -0.78 3.26 -6.98
CA VAL A 46 -2.20 3.51 -7.19
C VAL A 46 -2.56 3.30 -8.65
N THR A 47 -3.61 2.54 -8.89
CA THR A 47 -4.32 2.47 -10.17
C THR A 47 -5.53 3.38 -10.08
N TRP A 48 -5.67 4.29 -11.03
CA TRP A 48 -6.86 5.13 -11.18
C TRP A 48 -7.67 4.71 -12.39
N ALA A 49 -8.99 4.88 -12.31
CA ALA A 49 -9.91 4.60 -13.41
C ALA A 49 -10.95 5.71 -13.53
N VAL A 50 -11.26 6.13 -14.77
CA VAL A 50 -12.27 7.13 -15.08
C VAL A 50 -13.08 6.68 -16.30
N ASN A 51 -14.39 6.96 -16.30
CA ASN A 51 -15.22 6.73 -17.46
C ASN A 51 -14.97 7.83 -18.52
N HIS A 52 -14.63 7.42 -19.74
CA HIS A 52 -14.36 8.29 -20.87
C HIS A 52 -15.59 8.34 -21.79
N MET A 53 -16.44 9.35 -21.58
CA MET A 53 -17.60 9.67 -22.44
C MET A 53 -18.68 8.58 -22.54
N GLY A 54 -18.73 7.66 -21.58
CA GLY A 54 -19.62 6.50 -21.61
C GLY A 54 -19.16 5.37 -22.52
N PHE A 55 -18.07 5.53 -23.27
CA PHE A 55 -17.60 4.54 -24.24
C PHE A 55 -16.64 3.51 -23.63
N SER A 56 -15.77 3.93 -22.71
CA SER A 56 -14.75 3.07 -22.14
C SER A 56 -14.32 3.49 -20.74
N MET A 57 -13.62 2.59 -20.05
CA MET A 57 -12.85 2.92 -18.85
C MET A 57 -11.42 3.23 -19.26
N LEU A 58 -10.93 4.39 -18.84
CA LEU A 58 -9.55 4.80 -19.00
C LEU A 58 -8.83 4.61 -17.67
N GLU A 59 -7.72 3.88 -17.72
CA GLU A 59 -6.93 3.56 -16.53
C GLU A 59 -5.49 4.06 -16.66
N GLY A 60 -4.88 4.32 -15.53
CA GLY A 60 -3.45 4.59 -15.42
C GLY A 60 -2.94 4.25 -14.04
N GLN A 61 -1.61 4.30 -13.89
CA GLN A 61 -0.93 3.93 -12.67
C GLN A 61 0.08 5.00 -12.25
N LEU A 62 0.29 5.11 -10.94
CA LEU A 62 1.31 5.96 -10.34
C LEU A 62 2.02 5.19 -9.23
N GLY A 63 3.33 5.03 -9.36
CA GLY A 63 4.18 4.40 -8.34
C GLY A 63 4.40 5.35 -7.15
N ALA A 64 4.50 4.81 -5.95
CA ALA A 64 4.93 5.61 -4.81
C ALA A 64 6.41 5.98 -4.95
N SER A 65 6.76 7.20 -4.59
CA SER A 65 8.14 7.67 -4.50
C SER A 65 8.73 7.52 -3.09
N GLY A 66 7.89 7.23 -2.09
CA GLY A 66 8.31 6.95 -0.72
C GLY A 66 7.22 7.20 0.30
N GLY A 67 7.62 7.34 1.57
CA GLY A 67 6.74 7.48 2.71
C GLY A 67 6.98 6.41 3.76
N SER A 68 6.08 6.29 4.71
CA SER A 68 6.21 5.35 5.82
C SER A 68 4.87 4.97 6.43
N ILE A 69 4.90 3.87 7.19
CA ILE A 69 3.84 3.49 8.11
C ILE A 69 4.44 3.24 9.49
N THR A 70 3.86 3.87 10.51
CA THR A 70 4.10 3.52 11.92
C THR A 70 2.91 2.71 12.40
N ILE A 71 3.16 1.47 12.82
CA ILE A 71 2.13 0.52 13.21
C ILE A 71 2.52 -0.17 14.51
N ASP A 72 1.53 -0.40 15.37
CA ASP A 72 1.62 -1.26 16.54
C ASP A 72 0.43 -2.24 16.48
N PRO A 73 0.65 -3.54 16.26
CA PRO A 73 -0.43 -4.53 16.23
C PRO A 73 -1.27 -4.56 17.52
N ALA A 74 -0.72 -4.14 18.66
CA ALA A 74 -1.47 -4.02 19.91
C ALA A 74 -2.35 -2.75 19.96
N LYS A 75 -2.06 -1.75 19.12
CA LYS A 75 -2.79 -0.48 19.02
C LYS A 75 -3.04 -0.09 17.56
N PRO A 76 -3.78 -0.90 16.79
CA PRO A 76 -3.90 -0.71 15.34
C PRO A 76 -4.55 0.62 14.95
N ASN A 77 -5.41 1.20 15.80
CA ASN A 77 -6.04 2.50 15.58
C ASN A 77 -5.08 3.70 15.79
N ALA A 78 -3.90 3.47 16.37
CA ALA A 78 -2.84 4.48 16.49
C ALA A 78 -1.91 4.53 15.27
N THR A 79 -2.19 3.70 14.25
CA THR A 79 -1.41 3.65 13.01
C THR A 79 -1.37 5.02 12.34
N LYS A 80 -0.18 5.38 11.84
CA LYS A 80 0.05 6.56 11.00
C LYS A 80 0.64 6.11 9.68
N VAL A 81 0.10 6.59 8.57
CA VAL A 81 0.61 6.33 7.23
C VAL A 81 0.79 7.64 6.47
N GLU A 82 1.93 7.75 5.79
CA GLU A 82 2.24 8.78 4.82
C GLU A 82 2.74 8.11 3.55
N VAL A 83 2.21 8.48 2.39
CA VAL A 83 2.70 8.00 1.09
C VAL A 83 2.83 9.17 0.14
N ASN A 84 3.96 9.23 -0.57
CA ASN A 84 4.27 10.24 -1.56
C ASN A 84 4.34 9.57 -2.95
N PHE A 85 3.93 10.30 -3.98
CA PHE A 85 3.94 9.87 -5.36
C PHE A 85 4.51 10.98 -6.24
N ALA A 86 5.43 10.65 -7.14
CA ALA A 86 5.98 11.61 -8.07
C ALA A 86 5.16 11.58 -9.38
N ILE A 87 4.57 12.71 -9.76
CA ILE A 87 3.63 12.79 -10.90
C ILE A 87 4.31 12.40 -12.24
N ASP A 88 5.63 12.57 -12.33
CA ASP A 88 6.42 12.18 -13.48
C ASP A 88 6.44 10.65 -13.73
N GLN A 89 6.22 9.84 -12.70
CA GLN A 89 6.12 8.38 -12.78
C GLN A 89 4.76 7.87 -13.29
N LEU A 90 3.85 8.76 -13.69
CA LEU A 90 2.55 8.38 -14.22
C LEU A 90 2.71 7.55 -15.51
N SER A 91 2.05 6.39 -15.51
CA SER A 91 1.99 5.45 -16.63
C SER A 91 0.57 5.32 -17.16
N VAL A 92 0.41 5.47 -18.47
CA VAL A 92 -0.86 5.39 -19.21
C VAL A 92 -0.63 4.81 -20.60
N THR A 93 -1.73 4.60 -21.32
CA THR A 93 -1.77 3.93 -22.63
C THR A 93 -0.90 4.56 -23.74
N ALA A 94 -0.65 5.87 -23.70
CA ALA A 94 0.10 6.57 -24.74
C ALA A 94 0.93 7.76 -24.20
N ALA A 95 2.13 7.96 -24.74
CA ALA A 95 3.02 9.04 -24.33
C ALA A 95 2.45 10.47 -24.48
N PRO A 96 1.72 10.82 -25.58
CA PRO A 96 1.06 12.12 -25.66
C PRO A 96 0.02 12.35 -24.57
N PHE A 97 -0.71 11.29 -24.19
CA PHE A 97 -1.68 11.38 -23.10
C PHE A 97 -0.98 11.56 -21.74
N ALA A 98 0.11 10.85 -21.50
CA ALA A 98 0.95 11.09 -20.32
C ALA A 98 1.46 12.54 -20.25
N GLY A 99 1.88 13.09 -21.39
CA GLY A 99 2.30 14.49 -21.52
C GLY A 99 1.18 15.48 -21.19
N HIS A 100 -0.03 15.24 -21.70
CA HIS A 100 -1.20 16.07 -21.42
C HIS A 100 -1.57 16.03 -19.92
N LEU A 101 -1.58 14.85 -19.30
CA LEU A 101 -1.85 14.74 -17.85
C LEU A 101 -0.83 15.50 -16.99
N LYS A 102 0.41 15.65 -17.45
CA LYS A 102 1.48 16.39 -16.75
C LYS A 102 1.43 17.90 -17.01
N SER A 103 0.63 18.37 -17.98
CA SER A 103 0.52 19.79 -18.35
C SER A 103 -0.27 20.60 -17.31
N LYS A 104 -0.30 21.93 -17.50
CA LYS A 104 -1.08 22.87 -16.68
C LYS A 104 -2.58 22.59 -16.65
N ASP A 105 -3.10 21.94 -17.70
CA ASP A 105 -4.52 21.59 -17.82
C ASP A 105 -4.92 20.52 -16.81
N PHE A 106 -3.95 19.70 -16.38
CA PHE A 106 -4.12 18.64 -15.39
C PHE A 106 -3.18 18.84 -14.20
N PHE A 107 -2.23 17.95 -13.96
CA PHE A 107 -1.47 17.93 -12.71
C PHE A 107 -0.48 19.08 -12.55
N ASP A 108 -0.13 19.78 -13.65
CA ASP A 108 0.90 20.81 -13.69
C ASP A 108 2.17 20.34 -12.97
N ALA A 109 2.72 19.22 -13.44
CA ALA A 109 3.77 18.48 -12.74
C ALA A 109 5.05 19.30 -12.54
N ALA A 110 5.27 20.34 -13.35
CA ALA A 110 6.38 21.26 -13.20
C ALA A 110 6.25 22.12 -11.92
N THR A 111 5.03 22.48 -11.53
CA THR A 111 4.75 23.30 -10.33
C THR A 111 4.36 22.44 -9.13
N TYR A 112 3.65 21.33 -9.37
CA TYR A 112 3.21 20.39 -8.34
C TYR A 112 3.74 18.98 -8.65
N PRO A 113 5.04 18.71 -8.42
CA PRO A 113 5.67 17.45 -8.83
C PRO A 113 5.22 16.24 -8.00
N THR A 114 4.54 16.47 -6.87
CA THR A 114 4.24 15.43 -5.89
C THR A 114 2.74 15.42 -5.53
N ALA A 115 2.18 14.21 -5.50
CA ALA A 115 0.93 13.91 -4.80
C ALA A 115 1.25 13.25 -3.45
N LYS A 116 0.48 13.59 -2.41
CA LYS A 116 0.76 13.15 -1.03
C LYS A 116 -0.52 12.74 -0.32
N PHE A 117 -0.46 11.64 0.43
CA PHE A 117 -1.51 11.22 1.36
C PHE A 117 -0.96 11.11 2.78
N VAL A 118 -1.68 11.65 3.76
CA VAL A 118 -1.35 11.53 5.19
C VAL A 118 -2.59 11.11 5.97
N SER A 119 -2.55 9.99 6.68
CA SER A 119 -3.67 9.56 7.51
C SER A 119 -3.90 10.49 8.69
N THR A 120 -5.15 10.79 8.98
CA THR A 120 -5.61 11.51 10.17
C THR A 120 -6.32 10.60 11.16
N LYS A 121 -6.92 9.49 10.70
CA LYS A 121 -7.59 8.51 11.54
C LYS A 121 -7.55 7.10 10.92
N VAL A 122 -7.28 6.10 11.75
CA VAL A 122 -7.39 4.68 11.39
C VAL A 122 -8.39 3.99 12.30
N VAL A 123 -9.33 3.26 11.71
CA VAL A 123 -10.27 2.38 12.42
C VAL A 123 -10.10 0.97 11.86
N ALA A 124 -9.37 0.13 12.58
CA ALA A 124 -9.10 -1.25 12.20
C ALA A 124 -10.18 -2.20 12.75
N THR A 125 -10.55 -3.20 11.95
CA THR A 125 -11.51 -4.26 12.33
C THR A 125 -11.14 -5.55 11.62
N GLY A 126 -10.61 -6.51 12.37
CA GLY A 126 -10.10 -7.75 11.80
C GLY A 126 -8.94 -7.47 10.84
N ASP A 127 -9.09 -7.86 9.58
CA ASP A 127 -8.10 -7.63 8.51
C ASP A 127 -8.48 -6.43 7.64
N LYS A 128 -9.49 -5.66 8.03
CA LYS A 128 -9.93 -4.46 7.34
C LYS A 128 -9.60 -3.21 8.14
N ALA A 129 -9.50 -2.08 7.46
CA ALA A 129 -9.44 -0.79 8.11
C ALA A 129 -10.14 0.28 7.27
N THR A 130 -10.80 1.21 7.94
CA THR A 130 -11.21 2.49 7.35
C THR A 130 -10.17 3.54 7.74
N ILE A 131 -9.55 4.16 6.75
CA ILE A 131 -8.47 5.13 6.92
C ILE A 131 -8.95 6.48 6.39
N THR A 132 -9.15 7.44 7.27
CA THR A 132 -9.35 8.85 6.87
C THR A 132 -7.99 9.51 6.77
N GLY A 133 -7.78 10.33 5.74
CA GLY A 133 -6.56 11.10 5.60
C GLY A 133 -6.68 12.23 4.60
N ASP A 134 -5.69 13.10 4.62
CA ASP A 134 -5.59 14.26 3.77
C ASP A 134 -4.84 13.88 2.49
N LEU A 135 -5.54 13.95 1.37
CA LEU A 135 -4.97 13.80 0.03
C LEU A 135 -4.66 15.19 -0.52
N THR A 136 -3.42 15.38 -0.96
CA THR A 136 -2.96 16.60 -1.63
C THR A 136 -2.64 16.29 -3.09
N LEU A 137 -3.35 16.94 -4.01
CA LEU A 137 -3.16 16.88 -5.46
C LEU A 137 -3.16 18.30 -6.02
N LYS A 138 -2.20 18.62 -6.89
CA LYS A 138 -2.11 19.94 -7.55
C LYS A 138 -2.24 21.12 -6.57
N GLY A 139 -1.57 21.01 -5.40
CA GLY A 139 -1.59 22.03 -4.35
C GLY A 139 -2.89 22.12 -3.53
N VAL A 140 -3.92 21.32 -3.83
CA VAL A 140 -5.19 21.30 -3.08
C VAL A 140 -5.23 20.09 -2.15
N THR A 141 -5.55 20.32 -0.88
CA THR A 141 -5.70 19.27 0.14
C THR A 141 -7.16 19.04 0.49
N LYS A 142 -7.62 17.78 0.44
CA LYS A 142 -8.98 17.37 0.81
C LYS A 142 -8.96 16.07 1.61
N PRO A 143 -9.89 15.88 2.57
CA PRO A 143 -10.03 14.62 3.28
C PRO A 143 -10.61 13.54 2.35
N VAL A 144 -10.05 12.34 2.38
CA VAL A 144 -10.54 11.14 1.69
C VAL A 144 -10.60 9.97 2.65
N VAL A 145 -11.41 8.97 2.31
CA VAL A 145 -11.58 7.75 3.11
C VAL A 145 -11.18 6.54 2.28
N LEU A 146 -10.18 5.79 2.75
CA LEU A 146 -9.70 4.56 2.13
C LEU A 146 -10.26 3.35 2.87
N GLN A 147 -10.78 2.39 2.11
CA GLN A 147 -11.20 1.09 2.61
C GLN A 147 -10.06 0.09 2.36
N ALA A 148 -9.27 -0.18 3.40
CA ALA A 148 -8.08 -1.02 3.34
C ALA A 148 -8.37 -2.45 3.82
N THR A 149 -7.65 -3.41 3.23
CA THR A 149 -7.63 -4.82 3.61
C THR A 149 -6.17 -5.26 3.69
N PHE A 150 -5.80 -5.87 4.80
CA PHE A 150 -4.51 -6.49 5.01
C PHE A 150 -4.38 -7.73 4.11
N ILE A 151 -3.30 -7.79 3.35
CA ILE A 151 -3.06 -8.88 2.39
C ILE A 151 -2.17 -9.95 3.01
N GLY A 152 -1.09 -9.54 3.69
CA GLY A 152 -0.09 -10.49 4.14
C GLY A 152 1.10 -9.86 4.85
N ALA A 153 1.80 -10.68 5.63
CA ALA A 153 3.06 -10.34 6.24
C ALA A 153 4.03 -11.53 6.30
N GLY A 154 5.33 -11.24 6.30
CA GLY A 154 6.38 -12.23 6.50
C GLY A 154 7.77 -11.71 6.13
N ALA A 155 8.79 -12.49 6.47
CA ALA A 155 10.15 -12.21 6.04
C ALA A 155 10.27 -12.39 4.52
N ASN A 156 10.80 -11.39 3.84
CA ASN A 156 11.09 -11.45 2.42
C ASN A 156 12.23 -12.47 2.18
N PRO A 157 12.06 -13.44 1.26
CA PRO A 157 13.07 -14.47 1.00
C PRO A 157 14.44 -13.93 0.56
N MET A 158 14.46 -12.79 -0.14
CA MET A 158 15.64 -12.24 -0.81
C MET A 158 16.52 -11.43 0.13
N ASN A 159 15.92 -10.57 0.96
CA ASN A 159 16.65 -9.65 1.84
C ASN A 159 16.42 -9.92 3.33
N LYS A 160 15.59 -10.91 3.68
CA LYS A 160 15.23 -11.32 5.05
C LYS A 160 14.52 -10.25 5.89
N LYS A 161 14.22 -9.08 5.32
CA LYS A 161 13.48 -8.01 5.99
C LYS A 161 12.02 -8.41 6.16
N LEU A 162 11.41 -7.94 7.25
CA LEU A 162 9.97 -8.09 7.43
C LEU A 162 9.24 -7.19 6.43
N ASN A 163 8.36 -7.79 5.63
CA ASN A 163 7.49 -7.10 4.70
C ASN A 163 6.03 -7.37 5.06
N PHE A 164 5.17 -6.41 4.74
CA PHE A 164 3.72 -6.60 4.77
C PHE A 164 3.04 -5.68 3.77
N GLY A 165 1.78 -5.99 3.43
CA GLY A 165 1.05 -5.24 2.44
C GLY A 165 -0.45 -5.14 2.67
N PHE A 166 -1.02 -4.13 2.05
CA PHE A 166 -2.44 -3.80 2.08
C PHE A 166 -2.94 -3.51 0.67
N ARG A 167 -4.22 -3.82 0.43
CA ARG A 167 -4.99 -3.28 -0.69
C ARG A 167 -5.98 -2.28 -0.14
N ALA A 168 -6.10 -1.11 -0.75
CA ALA A 168 -7.13 -0.14 -0.40
C ALA A 168 -7.90 0.34 -1.63
N THR A 169 -9.10 0.84 -1.39
CA THR A 169 -9.94 1.44 -2.44
C THR A 169 -10.59 2.71 -1.95
N THR A 170 -10.85 3.64 -2.87
CA THR A 170 -11.65 4.84 -2.64
C THR A 170 -12.14 5.40 -3.97
N SER A 171 -12.98 6.44 -3.92
CA SER A 171 -13.31 7.26 -5.09
C SER A 171 -13.20 8.73 -4.70
N ILE A 172 -12.73 9.55 -5.63
CA ILE A 172 -12.63 11.00 -5.46
C ILE A 172 -13.36 11.72 -6.60
N LYS A 173 -13.68 12.99 -6.40
CA LYS A 173 -14.01 13.90 -7.51
C LYS A 173 -12.75 14.65 -7.92
N ARG A 174 -12.34 14.54 -9.18
CA ARG A 174 -11.11 15.22 -9.64
C ARG A 174 -11.28 16.73 -9.70
N SER A 175 -12.50 17.24 -9.90
CA SER A 175 -12.81 18.67 -9.82
C SER A 175 -12.50 19.29 -8.45
N ASP A 176 -12.61 18.55 -7.35
CA ASP A 176 -12.29 19.03 -5.99
C ASP A 176 -10.79 19.42 -5.84
N PHE A 177 -9.94 18.98 -6.77
CA PHE A 177 -8.50 19.20 -6.81
C PHE A 177 -8.05 20.04 -8.01
N ASN A 178 -8.96 20.79 -8.65
CA ASN A 178 -8.68 21.55 -9.88
C ASN A 178 -8.22 20.66 -11.06
N LEU A 179 -8.71 19.42 -11.11
CA LEU A 179 -8.47 18.43 -12.18
C LEU A 179 -9.77 18.09 -12.96
N GLY A 180 -10.75 18.99 -12.93
CA GLY A 180 -12.09 18.79 -13.50
C GLY A 180 -12.23 19.01 -15.02
N ALA A 181 -11.12 19.16 -15.75
CA ALA A 181 -11.16 19.40 -17.20
C ALA A 181 -11.98 18.32 -17.92
N TYR A 182 -12.91 18.77 -18.79
CA TYR A 182 -13.85 17.94 -19.55
C TYR A 182 -14.95 17.23 -18.73
N ALA A 183 -15.10 17.49 -17.43
CA ALA A 183 -16.25 16.99 -16.68
C ALA A 183 -17.56 17.67 -17.12
N PRO A 184 -18.71 16.96 -17.16
CA PRO A 184 -18.88 15.54 -16.85
C PRO A 184 -18.68 14.59 -18.06
N VAL A 185 -18.33 15.12 -19.24
CA VAL A 185 -18.14 14.34 -20.47
C VAL A 185 -17.07 13.26 -20.29
N VAL A 186 -15.95 13.60 -19.66
CA VAL A 186 -15.10 12.60 -18.97
C VAL A 186 -15.46 12.66 -17.50
N SER A 187 -15.83 11.53 -16.90
CA SER A 187 -16.37 11.46 -15.54
C SER A 187 -15.57 12.27 -14.53
N ASP A 188 -16.27 12.99 -13.65
CA ASP A 188 -15.63 13.69 -12.53
C ASP A 188 -15.23 12.73 -11.41
N LYS A 189 -15.98 11.62 -11.25
CA LYS A 189 -15.61 10.55 -10.33
C LYS A 189 -14.44 9.76 -10.90
N VAL A 190 -13.40 9.60 -10.08
CA VAL A 190 -12.25 8.73 -10.33
C VAL A 190 -12.20 7.67 -9.25
N ASP A 191 -12.12 6.41 -9.67
CA ASP A 191 -11.93 5.26 -8.78
C ASP A 191 -10.45 4.99 -8.57
N LEU A 192 -10.05 4.75 -7.33
CA LEU A 192 -8.67 4.47 -6.96
C LEU A 192 -8.58 3.08 -6.32
N THR A 193 -7.67 2.26 -6.84
CA THR A 193 -7.22 1.02 -6.20
C THR A 193 -5.76 1.17 -5.84
N ILE A 194 -5.43 0.99 -4.56
CA ILE A 194 -4.09 1.14 -4.03
C ILE A 194 -3.58 -0.23 -3.60
N ASN A 195 -2.39 -0.60 -4.05
CA ASN A 195 -1.64 -1.72 -3.48
C ASN A 195 -0.41 -1.11 -2.81
N ALA A 196 -0.26 -1.35 -1.51
CA ALA A 196 0.83 -0.79 -0.72
C ALA A 196 1.63 -1.88 -0.04
N ALA A 197 2.94 -1.84 -0.21
CA ALA A 197 3.89 -2.72 0.45
C ALA A 197 4.82 -1.88 1.32
N PHE A 198 5.16 -2.42 2.49
CA PHE A 198 6.05 -1.80 3.45
C PHE A 198 7.14 -2.78 3.86
N SER A 199 8.35 -2.26 4.07
CA SER A 199 9.52 -3.05 4.43
C SER A 199 10.24 -2.45 5.63
N ALA A 200 10.84 -3.31 6.46
CA ALA A 200 11.70 -2.86 7.54
C ALA A 200 12.93 -2.11 6.98
N ASN A 201 13.34 -1.06 7.68
CA ASN A 201 14.56 -0.32 7.35
C ASN A 201 15.81 -1.21 7.42
#